data_AF-Q6F385-F1
#
_entry.id   AF-Q6F385-F1
#
_cell.length_a   1.000
_cell.length_b   1.000
_cell.length_c   1.000
_cell.angle_alpha   90.00
_cell.angle_beta   90.00
_cell.angle_gamma   90.00
#
_symmetry.space_group_name_H-M   'P 1'
#
loop_
_entity.id
_entity.type
_entity.pdbx_description
1 polymer ?
#
loop_
_entity_poly.entity_id
_entity_poly.type
_entity_poly.pdbx_seq_one_letter_code
_entity_poly.pdbx_strand_id
1 'polypeptide(L)'
;MAAATNAAAAAAAAPAPAPATPVPRGQVDLVDFIDWSGVECLNQDPAHSIVNALKQGYRDDEGLYLASDSDEQLLIHIPFMQVVKLHSALFKGPEEDGPKTIKLFCNKEHMGFSNVNDYPPSDSLDLSSNHLSESKPMQLKYVKFQNVRSLTIFIEDNQSGSDVSKILKIALYGTTVDTTNMKDLKKIEEH
;
A
#
# COMPACT_ATOMS: atom_id res chain seq x y z
N MET A 1 -23.36 10.62 30.86
CA MET A 1 -23.23 11.83 30.00
C MET A 1 -22.56 11.37 28.72
N ALA A 2 -23.25 11.43 27.59
CA ALA A 2 -22.69 11.08 26.29
C ALA A 2 -22.18 12.37 25.63
N ALA A 3 -20.88 12.47 25.41
CA ALA A 3 -20.27 13.49 24.56
C ALA A 3 -19.52 12.75 23.46
N ALA A 4 -20.26 12.33 22.42
CA ALA A 4 -19.67 11.89 21.16
C ALA A 4 -19.28 13.15 20.39
N THR A 5 -18.02 13.57 20.55
CA THR A 5 -17.43 14.67 19.78
C THR A 5 -17.21 14.21 18.33
N ASN A 6 -17.95 14.86 17.42
CA ASN A 6 -17.79 14.75 15.97
C ASN A 6 -16.34 14.93 15.53
N ALA A 7 -15.78 13.94 14.85
CA ALA A 7 -14.52 14.05 14.13
C ALA A 7 -14.69 15.03 12.96
N ALA A 8 -13.92 16.12 13.01
CA ALA A 8 -13.92 17.15 11.98
C ALA A 8 -13.32 16.60 10.68
N ALA A 9 -14.14 16.52 9.64
CA ALA A 9 -13.69 16.31 8.27
C ALA A 9 -12.83 17.50 7.82
N ALA A 10 -11.50 17.33 7.88
CA ALA A 10 -10.56 18.33 7.39
C ALA A 10 -10.69 18.47 5.86
N ALA A 11 -10.98 19.69 5.42
CA ALA A 11 -11.23 20.06 4.06
C ALA A 11 -10.02 19.80 3.15
N ALA A 12 -10.28 19.13 2.03
CA ALA A 12 -9.32 18.83 0.98
C ALA A 12 -8.80 20.11 0.31
N ALA A 13 -7.58 20.52 0.66
CA ALA A 13 -6.81 21.44 -0.18
C ALA A 13 -6.02 20.60 -1.20
N ALA A 14 -6.32 20.79 -2.49
CA ALA A 14 -5.69 20.06 -3.57
C ALA A 14 -4.16 20.31 -3.61
N PRO A 15 -3.31 19.27 -3.46
CA PRO A 15 -1.87 19.48 -3.49
C PRO A 15 -1.36 19.49 -4.93
N ALA A 16 -0.43 20.41 -5.19
CA ALA A 16 0.32 20.57 -6.42
C ALA A 16 1.11 19.29 -6.78
N PRO A 17 1.47 19.08 -8.07
CA PRO A 17 2.12 17.85 -8.51
C PRO A 17 3.54 17.72 -7.93
N ALA A 18 3.67 16.93 -6.87
CA ALA A 18 4.94 16.55 -6.27
C ALA A 18 5.68 15.54 -7.17
N PRO A 19 7.03 15.45 -7.09
CA PRO A 19 7.83 14.70 -8.04
C PRO A 19 7.51 13.20 -7.97
N ALA A 20 7.16 12.63 -9.12
CA ALA A 20 6.81 11.23 -9.26
C ALA A 20 7.94 10.35 -8.71
N THR A 21 7.65 9.60 -7.64
CA THR A 21 8.43 8.41 -7.27
C THR A 21 8.65 7.59 -8.55
N PRO A 22 9.88 7.16 -8.85
CA PRO A 22 10.19 6.49 -10.11
C PRO A 22 9.40 5.19 -10.21
N VAL A 23 8.28 5.25 -10.94
CA VAL A 23 7.49 4.07 -11.27
C VAL A 23 8.37 3.16 -12.11
N PRO A 24 8.53 1.88 -11.73
CA PRO A 24 9.34 0.94 -12.51
C PRO A 24 8.88 0.91 -13.97
N ARG A 25 9.85 0.86 -14.90
CA ARG A 25 9.60 0.98 -16.34
C ARG A 25 8.53 -0.01 -16.81
N GLY A 26 7.57 0.48 -17.59
CA GLY A 26 6.45 -0.32 -18.11
C GLY A 26 5.37 -0.66 -17.08
N GLN A 27 5.50 -0.20 -15.82
CA GLN A 27 4.47 -0.33 -14.80
C GLN A 27 3.70 0.99 -14.66
N VAL A 28 2.46 0.89 -14.20
CA VAL A 28 1.62 2.01 -13.80
C VAL A 28 1.29 1.89 -12.31
N ASP A 29 0.94 3.01 -11.70
CA ASP A 29 0.36 2.98 -10.37
C ASP A 29 -1.03 2.36 -10.43
N LEU A 30 -1.26 1.36 -9.58
CA LEU A 30 -2.51 0.63 -9.53
C LEU A 30 -3.57 1.33 -8.69
N VAL A 31 -3.25 2.47 -8.05
CA VAL A 31 -4.16 3.26 -7.21
C VAL A 31 -5.47 3.63 -7.93
N ASP A 32 -5.42 3.90 -9.23
CA ASP A 32 -6.59 4.23 -10.05
C ASP A 32 -7.53 3.03 -10.29
N PHE A 33 -7.03 1.81 -10.07
CA PHE A 33 -7.79 0.56 -10.23
C PHE A 33 -8.25 -0.02 -8.89
N ILE A 34 -7.97 0.64 -7.76
CA ILE A 34 -8.40 0.20 -6.44
C ILE A 34 -9.90 0.45 -6.27
N ASP A 35 -10.61 -0.56 -5.81
CA ASP A 35 -12.00 -0.42 -5.38
C ASP A 35 -12.05 0.14 -3.95
N TRP A 36 -12.10 1.46 -3.85
CA TRP A 36 -12.18 2.17 -2.57
C TRP A 36 -13.38 1.79 -1.71
N SER A 37 -14.45 1.24 -2.30
CA SER A 37 -15.64 0.84 -1.54
C SER A 37 -15.41 -0.42 -0.71
N GLY A 38 -14.45 -1.25 -1.11
CA GLY A 38 -14.06 -2.46 -0.39
C GLY A 38 -12.71 -2.37 0.32
N VAL A 39 -12.02 -1.21 0.27
CA VAL A 39 -10.77 -1.03 1.02
C VAL A 39 -11.08 -1.06 2.51
N GLU A 40 -10.46 -2.00 3.20
CA GLU A 40 -10.60 -2.20 4.64
C GLU A 40 -9.22 -2.23 5.28
N CYS A 41 -9.11 -1.68 6.49
CA CYS A 41 -7.89 -1.83 7.28
C CYS A 41 -8.25 -2.11 8.73
N LEU A 42 -7.76 -3.24 9.23
CA LEU A 42 -7.92 -3.69 10.61
C LEU A 42 -6.74 -3.19 11.45
N ASN A 43 -7.05 -2.83 12.69
CA ASN A 43 -6.14 -2.21 13.67
C ASN A 43 -5.58 -0.85 13.23
N GLN A 44 -6.20 -0.16 12.27
CA GLN A 44 -5.85 1.23 11.98
C GLN A 44 -6.39 2.17 13.05
N ASP A 45 -5.64 3.22 13.36
CA ASP A 45 -6.13 4.36 14.12
C ASP A 45 -7.20 5.10 13.29
N PRO A 46 -8.43 5.29 13.81
CA PRO A 46 -9.49 6.04 13.13
C PRO A 46 -9.10 7.48 12.72
N ALA A 47 -8.15 8.11 13.42
CA ALA A 47 -7.60 9.43 13.07
C ALA A 47 -6.60 9.36 11.91
N HIS A 48 -5.93 8.21 11.73
CA HIS A 48 -4.85 7.98 10.77
C HIS A 48 -5.17 6.78 9.89
N SER A 49 -6.19 6.92 9.03
CA SER A 49 -6.71 5.82 8.20
C SER A 49 -5.81 5.45 7.01
N ILE A 50 -6.02 4.26 6.45
CA ILE A 50 -5.34 3.76 5.25
C ILE A 50 -5.47 4.68 4.03
N VAL A 51 -6.56 5.45 3.94
CA VAL A 51 -6.78 6.39 2.83
C VAL A 51 -5.65 7.40 2.76
N ASN A 52 -5.11 7.81 3.91
CA ASN A 52 -4.00 8.76 3.99
C ASN A 52 -2.72 8.20 3.35
N ALA A 53 -2.43 6.92 3.56
CA ALA A 53 -1.22 6.28 3.04
C ALA A 53 -1.40 5.73 1.61
N LEU A 54 -2.62 5.40 1.19
CA LEU A 54 -2.88 4.74 -0.10
C LEU A 54 -3.32 5.73 -1.20
N LYS A 55 -4.10 6.76 -0.85
CA LYS A 55 -4.69 7.67 -1.84
C LYS A 55 -3.66 8.65 -2.37
N GLN A 56 -3.56 8.76 -3.68
CA GLN A 56 -2.68 9.74 -4.32
C GLN A 56 -3.07 11.17 -3.91
N GLY A 57 -2.06 12.02 -3.66
CA GLY A 57 -2.24 13.35 -3.08
C GLY A 57 -2.16 13.37 -1.56
N TYR A 58 -2.82 12.43 -0.86
CA TYR A 58 -2.73 12.32 0.61
C TYR A 58 -1.40 11.70 1.03
N ARG A 59 -1.03 10.59 0.38
CA ARG A 59 0.21 9.85 0.68
C ARG A 59 1.51 10.57 0.33
N ASP A 60 1.38 11.72 -0.32
CA ASP A 60 2.52 12.58 -0.67
C ASP A 60 2.73 13.68 0.40
N ASP A 61 1.81 13.81 1.35
CA ASP A 61 1.93 14.67 2.53
C ASP A 61 2.49 13.87 3.72
N GLU A 62 3.63 14.29 4.26
CA GLU A 62 4.26 13.61 5.40
C GLU A 62 3.49 13.80 6.71
N GLY A 63 2.55 14.75 6.78
CA GLY A 63 1.63 14.92 7.90
C GLY A 63 0.48 13.91 7.90
N LEU A 64 0.24 13.24 6.77
CA LEU A 64 -0.82 12.25 6.59
C LEU A 64 -0.22 10.85 6.53
N TYR A 65 -0.53 10.05 7.54
CA TYR A 65 -0.04 8.67 7.64
C TYR A 65 -1.16 7.73 8.08
N LEU A 66 -0.92 6.45 7.87
CA LEU A 66 -1.59 5.35 8.52
C LEU A 66 -0.85 5.01 9.80
N ALA A 67 -1.55 4.88 10.92
CA ALA A 67 -1.02 4.39 12.18
C ALA A 67 -1.82 3.18 12.63
N SER A 68 -1.19 2.32 13.43
CA SER A 68 -1.90 1.28 14.17
C SER A 68 -2.44 1.81 15.50
N ASP A 69 -3.53 1.21 15.97
CA ASP A 69 -4.26 1.66 17.17
C ASP A 69 -3.85 0.88 18.42
N SER A 70 -3.94 -0.46 18.36
CA SER A 70 -3.75 -1.31 19.54
C SER A 70 -2.36 -1.95 19.66
N ASP A 71 -1.74 -2.29 18.53
CA ASP A 71 -0.45 -3.00 18.47
C ASP A 71 0.22 -2.72 17.11
N GLU A 72 1.43 -3.22 16.89
CA GLU A 72 2.21 -2.99 15.68
C GLU A 72 1.64 -3.67 14.42
N GLN A 73 0.67 -4.58 14.56
CA GLN A 73 0.14 -5.36 13.46
C GLN A 73 -0.95 -4.60 12.70
N LEU A 74 -0.84 -4.55 11.38
CA LEU A 74 -1.87 -3.96 10.52
C LEU A 74 -2.28 -4.94 9.45
N LEU A 75 -3.56 -5.01 9.16
CA LEU A 75 -4.08 -5.82 8.08
C LEU A 75 -4.89 -4.95 7.13
N ILE A 76 -4.37 -4.75 5.92
CA ILE A 76 -4.94 -3.87 4.91
C ILE A 76 -5.46 -4.74 3.77
N HIS A 77 -6.75 -4.67 3.49
CA HIS A 77 -7.37 -5.32 2.35
C HIS A 77 -7.65 -4.31 1.25
N ILE A 78 -7.12 -4.57 0.05
CA ILE A 78 -7.22 -3.69 -1.11
C ILE A 78 -7.82 -4.49 -2.28
N PRO A 79 -9.14 -4.40 -2.51
CA PRO A 79 -9.74 -4.94 -3.71
C PRO A 79 -9.43 -4.04 -4.92
N PHE A 80 -9.40 -4.64 -6.10
CA PHE A 80 -9.23 -3.95 -7.38
C PHE A 80 -10.51 -4.10 -8.21
N MET A 81 -10.88 -3.02 -8.91
CA MET A 81 -12.02 -2.98 -9.83
C MET A 81 -11.88 -3.95 -11.00
N GLN A 82 -10.63 -4.31 -11.34
CA GLN A 82 -10.30 -5.23 -12.41
C GLN A 82 -9.09 -6.09 -12.03
N VAL A 83 -8.87 -7.17 -12.77
CA VAL A 83 -7.69 -8.01 -12.55
C VAL A 83 -6.43 -7.26 -12.95
N VAL A 84 -5.48 -7.19 -12.02
CA VAL A 84 -4.18 -6.55 -12.22
C VAL A 84 -3.02 -7.54 -12.01
N LYS A 85 -1.85 -7.16 -12.50
CA LYS A 85 -0.59 -7.86 -12.34
C LYS A 85 0.31 -7.01 -11.46
N LEU A 86 0.57 -7.43 -10.23
CA LEU A 86 1.40 -6.66 -9.29
C LEU A 86 2.88 -7.00 -9.50
N HIS A 87 3.68 -6.02 -9.90
CA HIS A 87 5.11 -6.18 -10.16
C HIS A 87 5.96 -5.78 -8.95
N SER A 88 5.58 -4.69 -8.29
CA SER A 88 6.35 -4.13 -7.18
C SER A 88 5.44 -3.34 -6.24
N ALA A 89 5.79 -3.31 -4.97
CA ALA A 89 5.12 -2.49 -3.96
C ALA A 89 6.13 -1.57 -3.29
N LEU A 90 5.73 -0.35 -3.00
CA LEU A 90 6.52 0.65 -2.30
C LEU A 90 5.83 0.95 -0.98
N PHE A 91 6.64 0.95 0.07
CA PHE A 91 6.23 1.29 1.42
C PHE A 91 7.18 2.37 1.93
N LYS A 92 6.65 3.53 2.32
CA LYS A 92 7.37 4.61 2.99
C LYS A 92 6.83 4.72 4.40
N GLY A 93 7.71 4.89 5.37
CA GLY A 93 7.37 5.12 6.78
C GLY A 93 8.53 5.80 7.50
N PRO A 94 8.33 6.22 8.75
CA PRO A 94 9.42 6.66 9.60
C PRO A 94 10.46 5.54 9.76
N GLU A 95 11.72 5.86 9.97
CA GLU A 95 12.78 4.83 10.09
C GLU A 95 12.62 3.94 11.33
N GLU A 96 11.99 4.43 12.39
CA GLU A 96 11.77 3.67 13.63
C GLU A 96 10.40 2.98 13.67
N ASP A 97 9.32 3.74 13.46
CA ASP A 97 7.94 3.21 13.51
C ASP A 97 7.49 2.56 12.19
N GLY A 98 8.32 2.58 11.15
CA GLY A 98 7.95 2.06 9.84
C GLY A 98 7.86 0.52 9.81
N PRO A 99 7.13 -0.06 8.86
CA PRO A 99 6.97 -1.50 8.78
C PRO A 99 8.30 -2.18 8.44
N LYS A 100 8.51 -3.36 9.03
CA LYS A 100 9.68 -4.20 8.76
C LYS A 100 9.26 -5.44 7.99
N THR A 101 8.48 -6.32 8.59
CA THR A 101 8.00 -7.54 7.93
C THR A 101 6.61 -7.31 7.35
N ILE A 102 6.52 -7.38 6.02
CA ILE A 102 5.26 -7.26 5.29
C ILE A 102 4.95 -8.56 4.55
N LYS A 103 3.83 -9.20 4.89
CA LYS A 103 3.29 -10.36 4.20
C LYS A 103 2.19 -9.94 3.23
N LEU A 104 2.26 -10.43 2.00
CA LEU A 104 1.32 -10.11 0.93
C LEU A 104 0.54 -11.36 0.53
N PHE A 105 -0.78 -11.23 0.46
CA PHE A 105 -1.69 -12.31 0.07
C PHE A 105 -2.54 -11.85 -1.11
N CYS A 106 -2.52 -12.61 -2.21
CA CYS A 106 -3.35 -12.33 -3.37
C CYS A 106 -4.66 -13.14 -3.33
N ASN A 107 -5.76 -12.51 -3.72
CA ASN A 107 -7.09 -13.11 -3.85
C ASN A 107 -7.59 -13.80 -2.57
N LYS A 108 -7.31 -13.19 -1.42
CA LYS A 108 -7.81 -13.66 -0.12
C LYS A 108 -8.75 -12.61 0.46
N GLU A 109 -10.03 -12.91 0.37
CA GLU A 109 -11.10 -12.16 1.04
C GLU A 109 -11.23 -12.68 2.48
N HIS A 110 -11.56 -11.80 3.43
CA HIS A 110 -11.80 -12.14 4.84
C HIS A 110 -10.60 -12.71 5.60
N MET A 111 -9.42 -12.15 5.37
CA MET A 111 -8.25 -12.43 6.20
C MET A 111 -8.31 -11.56 7.46
N GLY A 112 -8.05 -12.17 8.61
CA GLY A 112 -8.00 -11.49 9.91
C GLY A 112 -6.78 -11.96 10.69
N PHE A 113 -6.47 -11.29 11.80
CA PHE A 113 -5.32 -11.63 12.64
C PHE A 113 -5.33 -13.08 13.14
N SER A 114 -6.51 -13.69 13.29
CA SER A 114 -6.66 -15.08 13.72
C SER A 114 -6.26 -16.13 12.69
N ASN A 115 -6.34 -15.81 11.38
CA ASN A 115 -6.11 -16.77 10.31
C ASN A 115 -4.98 -16.38 9.34
N VAL A 116 -4.46 -15.15 9.43
CA VAL A 116 -3.41 -14.64 8.53
C VAL A 116 -2.15 -15.50 8.58
N ASN A 117 -1.84 -16.07 9.74
CA ASN A 117 -0.68 -16.94 9.94
C ASN A 117 -0.93 -18.40 9.53
N ASP A 118 -2.18 -18.81 9.34
CA ASP A 118 -2.53 -20.16 8.88
C ASP A 118 -2.34 -20.33 7.37
N TYR A 119 -2.37 -19.22 6.63
CA TYR A 119 -2.20 -19.23 5.19
C TYR A 119 -0.76 -18.87 4.80
N PRO A 120 -0.16 -19.57 3.82
CA PRO A 120 1.13 -19.17 3.30
C PRO A 120 1.00 -17.82 2.56
N PRO A 121 1.84 -16.82 2.86
CA PRO A 121 1.84 -15.58 2.11
C PRO A 121 2.26 -15.84 0.66
N SER A 122 1.63 -15.10 -0.27
CA SER A 122 2.04 -15.09 -1.67
C SER A 122 3.49 -14.60 -1.75
N ASP A 123 3.79 -13.53 -1.02
CA ASP A 123 5.16 -13.05 -0.86
C ASP A 123 5.37 -12.40 0.50
N SER A 124 6.62 -12.34 0.93
CA SER A 124 7.02 -11.71 2.18
C SER A 124 8.17 -10.77 1.89
N LEU A 125 8.04 -9.53 2.32
CA LEU A 125 9.06 -8.51 2.21
C LEU A 125 9.63 -8.23 3.60
N ASP A 126 10.95 -8.17 3.66
CA ASP A 126 11.67 -7.68 4.82
C ASP A 126 12.25 -6.32 4.43
N LEU A 127 11.61 -5.26 4.91
CA LEU A 127 12.02 -3.89 4.69
C LEU A 127 13.07 -3.51 5.73
N SER A 128 14.07 -2.76 5.27
CA SER A 128 15.00 -2.08 6.17
C SER A 128 14.68 -0.59 6.21
N SER A 129 15.20 0.12 7.20
CA SER A 129 15.11 1.59 7.31
C SER A 129 15.45 2.29 5.99
N ASN A 130 16.47 1.83 5.25
CA ASN A 130 16.84 2.37 3.94
C ASN A 130 15.73 2.23 2.89
N HIS A 131 14.97 1.13 2.89
CA HIS A 131 13.86 0.96 1.94
C HIS A 131 12.74 1.97 2.19
N LEU A 132 12.49 2.27 3.47
CA LEU A 132 11.49 3.23 3.91
C LEU A 132 11.91 4.66 3.57
N SER A 133 13.17 5.04 3.84
CA SER A 133 13.67 6.40 3.59
C SER A 133 13.92 6.68 2.11
N GLU A 134 14.47 5.73 1.35
CA GLU A 134 14.69 5.89 -0.10
C GLU A 134 13.40 5.80 -0.93
N SER A 135 12.26 5.42 -0.33
CA SER A 135 11.00 5.17 -1.06
C SER A 135 11.23 4.23 -2.26
N LYS A 136 11.99 3.16 -2.05
CA LYS A 136 12.40 2.25 -3.11
C LYS A 136 11.31 1.19 -3.35
N PRO A 137 10.78 1.06 -4.57
CA PRO A 137 9.85 -0.02 -4.89
C PRO A 137 10.52 -1.40 -4.72
N MET A 138 9.90 -2.26 -3.92
CA MET A 138 10.30 -3.65 -3.74
C MET A 138 9.69 -4.51 -4.83
N GLN A 139 10.53 -5.21 -5.59
CA GLN A 139 10.06 -6.14 -6.60
C GLN A 139 9.44 -7.37 -5.92
N LEU A 140 8.18 -7.65 -6.26
CA LEU A 140 7.49 -8.82 -5.76
C LEU A 140 7.73 -10.01 -6.67
N LYS A 141 7.39 -11.21 -6.20
CA LYS A 141 7.32 -12.43 -7.00
C LYS A 141 6.19 -12.36 -8.03
N TYR A 142 6.44 -11.65 -9.13
CA TYR A 142 5.50 -11.40 -10.23
C TYR A 142 4.74 -12.66 -10.69
N VAL A 143 5.38 -13.84 -10.65
CA VAL A 143 4.77 -15.14 -10.98
C VAL A 143 3.52 -15.44 -10.14
N LYS A 144 3.50 -15.05 -8.86
CA LYS A 144 2.36 -15.26 -7.96
C LYS A 144 1.31 -14.16 -8.02
N PHE A 145 1.64 -13.02 -8.65
CA PHE A 145 0.77 -11.86 -8.74
C PHE A 145 0.36 -11.54 -10.18
N GLN A 146 0.19 -12.55 -11.04
CA GLN A 146 -0.29 -12.38 -12.43
C GLN A 146 -1.80 -12.10 -12.55
N ASN A 147 -2.58 -12.41 -11.52
CA ASN A 147 -4.04 -12.35 -11.56
C ASN A 147 -4.53 -11.94 -10.17
N VAL A 148 -4.36 -10.66 -9.84
CA VAL A 148 -4.72 -10.09 -8.54
C VAL A 148 -6.04 -9.35 -8.69
N ARG A 149 -7.08 -9.83 -8.00
CA ARG A 149 -8.37 -9.18 -7.83
C ARG A 149 -8.44 -8.43 -6.51
N SER A 150 -7.78 -8.95 -5.49
CA SER A 150 -7.60 -8.31 -4.20
C SER A 150 -6.22 -8.61 -3.65
N LEU A 151 -5.66 -7.65 -2.92
CA LEU A 151 -4.38 -7.77 -2.22
C LEU A 151 -4.62 -7.50 -0.75
N THR A 152 -4.23 -8.44 0.11
CA THR A 152 -4.15 -8.21 1.55
C THR A 152 -2.69 -8.01 1.93
N ILE A 153 -2.40 -6.91 2.60
CA ILE A 153 -1.10 -6.54 3.13
C ILE A 153 -1.17 -6.69 4.64
N PHE A 154 -0.39 -7.61 5.19
CA PHE A 154 -0.25 -7.80 6.62
C PHE A 154 1.12 -7.32 7.06
N ILE A 155 1.14 -6.43 8.04
CA ILE A 155 2.34 -5.92 8.68
C ILE A 155 2.44 -6.64 10.01
N GLU A 156 3.53 -7.37 10.19
CA GLU A 156 3.74 -8.22 11.36
C GLU A 156 4.53 -7.49 12.46
N ASP A 157 5.54 -6.71 12.06
CA ASP A 157 6.38 -5.92 12.96
C ASP A 157 6.84 -4.61 12.30
N ASN A 158 7.33 -3.68 13.12
CA ASN A 158 8.00 -2.45 12.69
C ASN A 158 9.52 -2.54 12.95
N GLN A 159 10.25 -1.50 12.54
CA GLN A 159 11.71 -1.50 12.57
C GLN A 159 12.27 -1.53 14.00
N SER A 160 11.69 -0.76 14.92
CA SER A 160 12.20 -0.60 16.30
C SER A 160 11.57 -1.55 17.33
N GLY A 161 10.51 -2.28 16.97
CA GLY A 161 9.67 -3.00 17.93
C GLY A 161 8.77 -2.07 18.76
N SER A 162 8.39 -0.93 18.19
CA SER A 162 7.42 0.01 18.75
C SER A 162 6.05 -0.66 18.87
N ASP A 163 5.20 -0.20 19.78
CA ASP A 163 3.82 -0.68 19.90
C ASP A 163 2.92 -0.15 18.76
N VAL A 164 3.42 0.81 17.97
CA VAL A 164 2.67 1.46 16.88
C VAL A 164 3.46 1.43 15.58
N SER A 165 2.84 0.90 14.53
CA SER A 165 3.36 0.93 13.17
C SER A 165 2.82 2.14 12.41
N LYS A 166 3.70 2.89 11.75
CA LYS A 166 3.35 4.08 10.95
C LYS A 166 3.77 3.93 9.51
N ILE A 167 2.87 4.25 8.60
CA ILE A 167 3.11 4.19 7.16
C ILE A 167 2.70 5.52 6.54
N LEU A 168 3.66 6.19 5.93
CA LEU A 168 3.46 7.46 5.24
C LEU A 168 2.86 7.23 3.85
N LYS A 169 3.34 6.20 3.13
CA LYS A 169 2.95 5.97 1.74
C LYS A 169 2.96 4.49 1.37
N ILE A 170 1.91 4.07 0.68
CA ILE A 170 1.79 2.78 0.03
C ILE A 170 1.52 3.05 -1.45
N ALA A 171 2.35 2.47 -2.32
CA ALA A 171 2.10 2.48 -3.76
C ALA A 171 2.29 1.08 -4.34
N LEU A 172 1.36 0.70 -5.20
CA LEU A 172 1.33 -0.61 -5.84
C LEU A 172 1.55 -0.40 -7.33
N TYR A 173 2.63 -0.96 -7.87
CA TYR A 173 2.99 -0.79 -9.27
C TYR A 173 2.82 -2.09 -10.03
N GLY A 174 2.18 -2.00 -11.18
CA GLY A 174 1.84 -3.16 -11.98
C GLY A 174 1.29 -2.81 -13.34
N THR A 175 0.59 -3.76 -13.94
CA THR A 175 -0.15 -3.57 -15.20
C THR A 175 -1.51 -4.22 -15.08
N THR A 176 -2.51 -3.76 -15.83
CA THR A 176 -3.78 -4.51 -15.88
C THR A 176 -3.67 -5.66 -16.88
N VAL A 177 -4.47 -6.71 -16.71
CA VAL A 177 -4.40 -7.89 -17.60
C VAL A 177 -4.70 -7.55 -19.07
N ASP A 178 -5.60 -6.58 -19.30
CA ASP A 178 -6.03 -6.19 -20.65
C ASP A 178 -5.10 -5.15 -21.31
N THR A 179 -4.21 -4.51 -20.55
CA THR A 179 -3.42 -3.39 -21.09
C THR A 179 -2.25 -3.93 -21.91
N THR A 180 -2.50 -4.08 -23.22
CA THR A 180 -1.47 -3.97 -24.24
C THR A 180 -0.83 -2.59 -24.08
N ASN A 181 0.32 -2.53 -23.39
CA ASN A 181 0.98 -1.30 -22.98
C ASN A 181 1.64 -0.61 -24.19
N MET A 182 0.82 -0.01 -25.07
CA MET A 182 1.24 0.65 -26.32
C MET A 182 2.09 1.92 -26.09
N LYS A 183 2.31 2.36 -24.85
CA LYS A 183 3.14 3.54 -24.55
C LYS A 183 4.65 3.27 -24.63
N ASP A 184 5.10 2.03 -24.49
CA ASP A 184 6.52 1.68 -24.68
C ASP A 184 6.90 1.43 -26.14
N LEU A 185 5.91 1.26 -27.04
CA LEU A 185 6.14 1.04 -28.47
C LEU A 185 6.55 2.29 -29.26
N LYS A 186 6.53 3.50 -28.66
CA LYS A 186 6.87 4.74 -29.38
C LYS A 186 8.33 5.19 -29.28
N LYS A 187 9.23 4.37 -28.71
CA LYS A 187 10.68 4.70 -28.65
C LYS A 187 11.60 3.67 -29.30
N ILE A 188 11.07 2.84 -30.19
CA ILE A 188 11.89 1.99 -31.05
C ILE A 188 11.53 2.34 -32.48
N GLU A 189 12.20 3.36 -33.02
CA GLU A 189 12.58 3.53 -34.44
C GLU A 189 13.22 4.91 -34.59
N GLU A 190 14.41 5.06 -33.98
CA GLU A 190 15.44 5.95 -34.51
C GLU A 190 16.21 5.13 -35.55
N HIS A 191 15.97 5.35 -36.85
CA HIS A 191 16.96 5.38 -37.93
C HIS A 191 16.30 5.77 -39.26
#